data_AF-A0A2K3JSG1-F1
#
_entry.id   AF-A0A2K3JSG1-F1
#
_cell.length_a   1.000
_cell.length_b   1.000
_cell.length_c   1.000
_cell.angle_alpha   90.00
_cell.angle_beta   90.00
_cell.angle_gamma   90.00
#
_symmetry.space_group_name_H-M   'P 1'
#
loop_
_entity.id
_entity.type
_entity.pdbx_description
1 polymer ?
#
loop_
_entity_poly.entity_id
_entity_poly.type
_entity_poly.pdbx_seq_one_letter_code
_entity_poly.pdbx_strand_id
1 'polypeptide(L)'
;MLHPSKIKSFSEIRNWVLETLINRLKSASESEHSVTVVFHFHYAMFCLLLVFMCFGERVKDEILSDILRVQRNRLLSISRFNILNFWPRVTRIFLRKRWEEFLKLRKDQEDVLLPLIRARKQVKESGLNNVKSVVSYVDTLLELELPEEKRKLSEDEMVTLCSEFLNAGADTTSTALQWIMANLVKYPDVQRRIV
;
A
#
# COMPACT_ATOMS: atom_id res chain seq x y z
N MET A 1 -5.96 -13.90 3.75
CA MET A 1 -4.70 -13.27 4.22
C MET A 1 -4.84 -12.53 5.55
N LEU A 2 -5.88 -11.71 5.75
CA LEU A 2 -6.11 -10.93 6.97
C LEU A 2 -6.64 -11.73 8.19
N HIS A 3 -6.64 -13.05 8.12
CA HIS A 3 -7.14 -13.88 9.21
C HIS A 3 -6.11 -13.95 10.36
N PRO A 4 -6.52 -13.88 11.64
CA PRO A 4 -5.61 -13.89 12.77
C PRO A 4 -4.60 -15.05 12.79
N SER A 5 -5.00 -16.22 12.30
CA SER A 5 -4.12 -17.40 12.20
C SER A 5 -2.91 -17.20 11.28
N LYS A 6 -2.97 -16.26 10.33
CA LYS A 6 -1.88 -15.93 9.41
C LYS A 6 -0.96 -14.83 9.97
N ILE A 7 -1.33 -14.13 11.05
CA ILE A 7 -0.51 -13.05 11.65
C ILE A 7 0.89 -13.52 12.07
N LYS A 8 1.07 -14.81 12.40
CA LYS A 8 2.38 -15.37 12.77
C LYS A 8 3.29 -15.68 11.59
N SER A 9 2.77 -15.96 10.39
CA SER A 9 3.59 -16.27 9.19
C SER A 9 4.33 -15.06 8.61
N PHE A 10 4.49 -14.04 9.45
CA PHE A 10 4.49 -12.65 9.10
C PHE A 10 5.41 -11.88 10.07
N SER A 11 5.91 -12.54 11.13
CA SER A 11 6.76 -11.92 12.15
C SER A 11 8.10 -11.40 11.62
N GLU A 12 8.77 -12.15 10.75
CA GLU A 12 10.11 -11.82 10.25
C GLU A 12 10.14 -10.47 9.53
N ILE A 13 9.17 -10.24 8.63
CA ILE A 13 9.11 -9.00 7.85
C ILE A 13 8.62 -7.84 8.72
N ARG A 14 7.73 -8.06 9.71
CA ARG A 14 7.38 -7.02 10.69
C ARG A 14 8.61 -6.56 11.48
N ASN A 15 9.44 -7.49 11.93
CA ASN A 15 10.68 -7.16 12.65
C ASN A 15 11.63 -6.36 11.75
N TRP A 16 11.80 -6.77 10.50
CA TRP A 16 12.63 -6.03 9.54
C TRP A 16 12.12 -4.60 9.27
N VAL A 17 10.79 -4.42 9.10
CA VAL A 17 10.21 -3.08 8.94
C VAL A 17 10.40 -2.23 10.19
N LEU A 18 10.25 -2.83 11.37
CA LEU A 18 10.50 -2.15 12.64
C LEU A 18 11.95 -1.69 12.76
N GLU A 19 12.92 -2.56 12.46
CA GLU A 19 14.34 -2.21 12.43
C GLU A 19 14.62 -1.09 11.43
N THR A 20 14.05 -1.18 10.23
CA THR A 20 14.17 -0.15 9.20
C THR A 20 13.60 1.19 9.68
N LEU A 21 12.44 1.19 10.34
CA LEU A 21 11.82 2.38 10.90
C LEU A 21 12.71 2.99 11.99
N ILE A 22 13.20 2.18 12.93
CA ILE A 22 14.08 2.62 14.02
C ILE A 22 15.36 3.23 13.45
N ASN A 23 15.99 2.57 12.48
CA ASN A 23 17.22 3.07 11.85
C ASN A 23 16.98 4.41 11.16
N ARG A 24 15.88 4.56 10.41
CA ARG A 24 15.53 5.83 9.76
C ARG A 24 15.26 6.95 10.77
N LEU A 25 14.62 6.65 11.90
CA LEU A 25 14.37 7.63 12.96
C LEU A 25 15.67 8.03 13.69
N LYS A 26 16.57 7.08 13.93
CA LYS A 26 17.90 7.34 14.51
C LYS A 26 18.72 8.26 13.61
N SER A 27 18.83 7.91 12.33
CA SER A 27 19.56 8.74 11.36
C SER A 27 18.97 10.15 11.25
N ALA A 28 17.64 10.28 11.27
CA ALA A 28 16.99 11.59 11.26
C ALA A 28 17.26 12.39 12.55
N SER A 29 17.35 11.72 13.70
CA SER A 29 17.67 12.36 14.98
C SER A 29 19.12 12.83 15.08
N GLU A 30 20.03 12.22 14.33
CA GLU A 30 21.44 12.60 14.28
C GLU A 30 21.67 13.81 13.36
N SER A 31 20.86 13.94 12.29
CA SER A 31 21.00 15.00 11.30
C SER A 31 20.17 16.25 11.58
N GLU A 32 19.02 16.12 12.25
CA GLU A 32 18.05 17.21 12.42
C GLU A 32 17.71 17.44 13.90
N HIS A 33 17.45 18.71 14.26
CA HIS A 33 17.04 19.08 15.63
C HIS A 33 15.60 18.60 15.97
N SER A 34 14.78 18.31 14.96
CA SER A 34 13.40 17.85 15.12
C SER A 34 13.03 16.81 14.06
N VAL A 35 12.60 15.62 14.48
CA VAL A 35 12.25 14.53 13.56
C VAL A 35 10.76 14.53 13.22
N THR A 36 10.42 14.66 11.93
CA THR A 36 9.02 14.57 11.47
C THR A 36 8.60 13.12 11.27
N VAL A 37 8.06 12.49 12.31
CA VAL A 37 7.71 11.05 12.33
C VAL A 37 6.64 10.62 11.31
N VAL A 38 5.82 11.55 10.82
CA VAL A 38 4.70 11.27 9.90
C VAL A 38 5.17 10.53 8.64
N PHE A 39 6.23 11.01 8.01
CA PHE A 39 6.75 10.40 6.78
C PHE A 39 7.40 9.03 7.03
N HIS A 40 8.05 8.86 8.18
CA HIS A 40 8.68 7.59 8.56
C HIS A 40 7.65 6.50 8.83
N PHE A 41 6.58 6.82 9.56
CA PHE A 41 5.50 5.87 9.82
C PHE A 41 4.75 5.49 8.55
N HIS A 42 4.43 6.47 7.70
CA HIS A 42 3.75 6.19 6.44
C HIS A 42 4.63 5.33 5.51
N TYR A 43 5.92 5.65 5.38
CA TYR A 43 6.88 4.83 4.61
C TYR A 43 6.97 3.40 5.15
N ALA A 44 7.14 3.23 6.46
CA ALA A 44 7.25 1.92 7.07
C ALA A 44 5.98 1.07 6.87
N MET A 45 4.80 1.66 7.05
CA MET A 45 3.53 0.97 6.83
C MET A 45 3.30 0.59 5.37
N PHE A 46 3.64 1.49 4.44
CA PHE A 46 3.50 1.22 3.01
C PHE A 46 4.51 0.16 2.53
N CYS A 47 5.76 0.25 2.99
CA CYS A 47 6.80 -0.75 2.72
C CYS A 47 6.37 -2.12 3.26
N LEU A 48 5.86 -2.17 4.50
CA LEU A 48 5.25 -3.38 5.05
C LEU A 48 4.18 -3.88 4.09
N LEU A 49 3.08 -3.15 3.87
CA LEU A 49 1.96 -3.66 3.07
C LEU A 49 2.38 -4.08 1.65
N LEU A 50 3.28 -3.35 1.01
CA LEU A 50 3.73 -3.62 -0.36
C LEU A 50 4.62 -4.86 -0.45
N VAL A 51 5.67 -4.92 0.37
CA VAL A 51 6.65 -6.03 0.38
C VAL A 51 6.05 -7.30 0.97
N PHE A 52 5.23 -7.15 2.00
CA PHE A 52 4.79 -8.25 2.86
C PHE A 52 3.48 -8.88 2.44
N MET A 53 2.48 -8.03 2.17
CA MET A 53 1.10 -8.46 2.05
C MET A 53 0.64 -8.39 0.62
N CYS A 54 1.00 -7.35 -0.15
CA CYS A 54 0.47 -7.19 -1.49
C CYS A 54 1.17 -8.10 -2.51
N PHE A 55 2.50 -8.00 -2.61
CA PHE A 55 3.28 -8.68 -3.65
C PHE A 55 4.17 -9.83 -3.13
N GLY A 56 4.40 -9.91 -1.82
CA GLY A 56 5.17 -10.99 -1.18
C GLY A 56 6.66 -10.98 -1.50
N GLU A 57 7.19 -9.92 -2.10
CA GLU A 57 8.59 -9.76 -2.48
C GLU A 57 9.10 -8.35 -2.16
N ARG A 58 10.41 -8.25 -1.90
CA ARG A 58 11.07 -6.97 -1.64
C ARG A 58 11.17 -6.18 -2.94
N VAL A 59 10.61 -4.98 -2.92
CA VAL A 59 10.70 -4.01 -4.01
C VAL A 59 11.83 -3.02 -3.70
N LYS A 60 12.59 -2.64 -4.73
CA LYS A 60 13.67 -1.64 -4.60
C LYS A 60 13.12 -0.30 -4.12
N ASP A 61 13.91 0.44 -3.34
CA ASP A 61 13.49 1.74 -2.77
C ASP A 61 13.04 2.75 -3.83
N GLU A 62 13.64 2.74 -5.02
CA GLU A 62 13.26 3.60 -6.15
C GLU A 62 11.82 3.32 -6.61
N ILE A 63 11.50 2.05 -6.89
CA ILE A 63 10.17 1.61 -7.32
C ILE A 63 9.16 1.85 -6.19
N LEU A 64 9.55 1.62 -4.94
CA LEU A 64 8.71 1.90 -3.76
C LEU A 64 8.35 3.39 -3.67
N SER A 65 9.32 4.28 -3.87
CA SER A 65 9.11 5.74 -3.88
C SER A 65 8.15 6.16 -5.01
N ASP A 66 8.30 5.56 -6.19
CA ASP A 66 7.42 5.81 -7.33
C ASP A 66 5.98 5.38 -7.05
N ILE A 67 5.79 4.18 -6.49
CA ILE A 67 4.47 3.68 -6.12
C ILE A 67 3.85 4.57 -5.03
N LEU A 68 4.60 4.93 -3.99
CA LEU A 68 4.16 5.85 -2.94
C LEU A 68 3.69 7.19 -3.52
N ARG A 69 4.45 7.75 -4.46
CA ARG A 69 4.13 9.02 -5.13
C ARG A 69 2.85 8.91 -5.94
N VAL A 70 2.70 7.87 -6.76
CA VAL A 70 1.50 7.64 -7.59
C VAL A 70 0.26 7.44 -6.71
N GLN A 71 0.37 6.61 -5.67
CA GLN A 71 -0.74 6.37 -4.74
C GLN A 71 -1.15 7.64 -3.99
N ARG A 72 -0.20 8.42 -3.49
CA ARG A 72 -0.47 9.69 -2.81
C ARG A 72 -1.13 10.71 -3.74
N ASN A 73 -0.64 10.82 -4.98
CA ASN A 73 -1.23 11.71 -5.98
C ASN A 73 -2.68 11.33 -6.30
N ARG A 74 -2.96 10.02 -6.41
CA ARG A 74 -4.32 9.50 -6.61
C ARG A 74 -5.23 9.85 -5.42
N LEU A 75 -4.78 9.59 -4.20
CA LEU A 75 -5.56 9.84 -2.98
C LEU A 75 -5.94 11.32 -2.85
N LEU A 76 -4.96 12.22 -3.01
CA LEU A 76 -5.20 13.67 -2.93
C LEU A 76 -6.12 14.18 -4.04
N SER A 77 -6.09 13.51 -5.21
CA SER A 77 -6.90 13.92 -6.35
C SER A 77 -8.32 13.30 -6.34
N ILE A 78 -8.61 12.32 -5.47
CA ILE A 78 -9.87 11.56 -5.50
C ILE A 78 -11.09 12.48 -5.35
N SER A 79 -11.00 13.46 -4.43
CA SER A 79 -12.06 14.44 -4.19
C SER A 79 -12.37 15.30 -5.43
N ARG A 80 -11.34 15.66 -6.20
CA ARG A 80 -11.46 16.47 -7.43
C ARG A 80 -12.27 15.76 -8.52
N PHE A 81 -12.24 14.43 -8.54
CA PHE A 81 -12.93 13.61 -9.53
C PHE A 81 -14.29 13.09 -9.06
N ASN A 82 -14.71 13.35 -7.82
CA ASN A 82 -16.05 12.96 -7.34
C ASN A 82 -17.18 13.51 -8.23
N ILE A 83 -16.98 14.67 -8.84
CA ILE A 83 -17.94 15.24 -9.79
C ILE A 83 -18.16 14.36 -11.04
N LEU A 84 -17.17 13.55 -11.43
CA LEU A 84 -17.26 12.67 -12.60
C LEU A 84 -18.23 11.50 -12.39
N ASN A 85 -18.52 11.16 -11.13
CA ASN A 85 -19.52 10.15 -10.77
C ASN A 85 -20.96 10.61 -11.07
N PHE A 86 -21.20 11.92 -11.17
CA PHE A 86 -22.50 12.48 -11.54
C PHE A 86 -22.65 12.48 -13.06
N TRP A 87 -23.65 11.76 -13.58
CA TRP A 87 -23.94 11.61 -15.02
C TRP A 87 -22.69 11.51 -15.92
N PRO A 88 -22.01 10.35 -15.92
CA PRO A 88 -20.73 10.16 -16.62
C PRO A 88 -20.75 10.54 -18.10
N ARG A 89 -21.89 10.35 -18.80
CA ARG A 89 -22.03 10.71 -20.21
C ARG A 89 -21.98 12.23 -20.45
N VAL A 90 -22.59 13.01 -19.55
CA VAL A 90 -22.61 14.49 -19.62
C VAL A 90 -21.25 15.04 -19.22
N THR A 91 -20.70 14.57 -18.10
CA THR A 91 -19.39 15.02 -17.63
C THR A 91 -18.27 14.65 -18.60
N ARG A 92 -18.38 13.55 -19.34
CA ARG A 92 -17.41 13.19 -20.39
C ARG A 92 -17.34 14.22 -21.53
N ILE A 93 -18.46 14.90 -21.84
CA ILE A 93 -18.50 15.92 -22.89
C ILE A 93 -18.05 17.28 -22.34
N PHE A 94 -18.54 17.68 -21.16
CA PHE A 94 -18.30 19.02 -20.60
C PHE A 94 -17.00 19.14 -19.80
N LEU A 95 -16.50 18.05 -19.19
CA LEU A 95 -15.32 18.02 -18.32
C LEU A 95 -14.17 17.21 -18.93
N ARG A 96 -13.96 17.29 -20.26
CA ARG A 96 -12.93 16.51 -20.99
C ARG A 96 -11.55 16.55 -20.35
N LYS A 97 -11.05 17.74 -19.99
CA LYS A 97 -9.74 17.89 -19.31
C LYS A 97 -9.65 17.12 -17.99
N ARG A 98 -10.73 17.08 -17.19
CA ARG A 98 -10.75 16.32 -15.93
C ARG A 98 -10.78 14.81 -16.18
N TRP A 99 -11.46 14.38 -17.24
CA TRP A 99 -11.44 12.98 -17.67
C TRP A 99 -10.05 12.56 -18.18
N GLU A 100 -9.36 13.41 -18.93
CA GLU A 100 -7.98 13.18 -19.37
C GLU A 100 -7.02 13.05 -18.18
N GLU A 101 -7.12 13.95 -17.19
CA GLU A 101 -6.34 13.87 -15.95
C GLU A 101 -6.64 12.58 -15.16
N PHE A 102 -7.92 12.19 -15.06
CA PHE A 102 -8.32 10.96 -14.37
C PHE A 102 -7.79 9.71 -15.07
N LEU A 103 -7.91 9.64 -16.39
CA LEU A 103 -7.39 8.53 -17.19
C LEU A 103 -5.85 8.46 -17.12
N LYS A 104 -5.17 9.61 -17.06
CA LYS A 104 -3.73 9.65 -16.83
C LYS A 104 -3.37 9.06 -15.47
N LEU A 105 -4.06 9.44 -14.39
CA LEU A 105 -3.81 8.88 -13.06
C LEU A 105 -4.09 7.37 -12.99
N ARG A 106 -5.10 6.89 -13.72
CA ARG A 106 -5.36 5.45 -13.88
C ARG A 106 -4.20 4.75 -14.57
N LYS A 107 -3.70 5.32 -15.66
CA LYS A 107 -2.56 4.79 -16.39
C LYS A 107 -1.28 4.79 -15.54
N ASP A 108 -0.97 5.89 -14.85
CA ASP A 108 0.18 5.98 -13.96
C ASP A 108 0.12 4.89 -12.85
N GLN A 109 -1.08 4.56 -12.36
CA GLN A 109 -1.30 3.49 -11.39
C GLN A 109 -1.07 2.10 -11.99
N GLU A 110 -1.56 1.85 -13.20
CA GLU A 110 -1.32 0.61 -13.93
C GLU A 110 0.17 0.42 -14.22
N ASP A 111 0.85 1.45 -14.71
CA ASP A 111 2.26 1.41 -15.08
C ASP A 111 3.18 0.99 -13.91
N VAL A 112 2.83 1.35 -12.67
CA VAL A 112 3.65 0.99 -11.49
C VAL A 112 3.24 -0.33 -10.82
N LEU A 113 1.96 -0.70 -10.82
CA LEU A 113 1.48 -1.91 -10.13
C LEU A 113 1.41 -3.15 -11.04
N LEU A 114 1.07 -2.97 -12.31
CA LEU A 114 0.87 -4.07 -13.25
C LEU A 114 2.15 -4.91 -13.46
N PRO A 115 3.36 -4.32 -13.55
CA PRO A 115 4.59 -5.11 -13.64
C PRO A 115 4.78 -6.03 -12.42
N LEU A 116 4.43 -5.56 -11.22
CA LEU A 116 4.53 -6.35 -9.99
C LEU A 116 3.52 -7.50 -9.94
N ILE A 117 2.28 -7.24 -10.40
CA ILE A 117 1.23 -8.27 -10.49
C ILE A 117 1.65 -9.36 -11.49
N ARG A 118 2.13 -8.96 -12.67
CA ARG A 118 2.56 -9.90 -13.72
C ARG A 118 3.80 -10.69 -13.32
N ALA A 119 4.79 -10.05 -12.68
CA ALA A 119 5.96 -10.73 -12.14
C ALA A 119 5.54 -11.83 -11.14
N ARG A 120 4.64 -11.50 -10.21
CA ARG A 120 4.13 -12.47 -9.24
C ARG A 120 3.35 -13.61 -9.89
N LYS A 121 2.52 -13.30 -10.90
CA LYS A 121 1.79 -14.31 -11.68
C LYS A 121 2.74 -15.31 -12.36
N GLN A 122 3.83 -14.84 -12.97
CA GLN A 122 4.82 -15.70 -13.61
C GLN A 122 5.55 -16.62 -12.61
N VAL A 123 5.92 -16.09 -11.43
CA VAL A 123 6.53 -16.89 -10.35
C VAL A 123 5.59 -18.03 -9.91
N LYS A 124 4.29 -17.73 -9.82
CA LYS A 124 3.28 -18.71 -9.46
C LYS A 124 3.06 -19.78 -10.54
N GLU A 125 2.99 -19.39 -11.80
CA GLU A 125 2.78 -20.28 -12.95
C GLU A 125 3.99 -21.18 -13.24
N SER A 126 5.20 -20.70 -12.99
CA SER A 126 6.45 -21.47 -13.19
C SER A 126 6.66 -22.58 -12.16
N GLY A 127 5.78 -22.74 -11.16
CA GLY A 127 5.91 -23.76 -10.13
C GLY A 127 7.10 -23.56 -9.18
N LEU A 128 7.84 -22.46 -9.35
CA LEU A 128 8.96 -22.02 -8.49
C LEU A 128 8.50 -21.42 -7.16
N ASN A 129 7.28 -21.75 -6.72
CA ASN A 129 6.84 -21.50 -5.36
C ASN A 129 7.72 -22.31 -4.41
N ASN A 130 8.86 -21.73 -4.04
CA ASN A 130 9.62 -22.13 -2.88
C ASN A 130 8.60 -22.28 -1.74
N VAL A 131 8.54 -23.47 -1.14
CA VAL A 131 7.62 -23.86 -0.06
C VAL A 131 7.67 -22.90 1.16
N LYS A 132 8.58 -21.91 1.15
CA LYS A 132 8.76 -20.83 2.13
C LYS A 132 8.18 -19.46 1.72
N SER A 133 7.66 -19.29 0.51
CA SER A 133 7.06 -18.03 0.06
C SER A 133 5.76 -17.76 0.82
N VAL A 134 5.69 -16.62 1.51
CA VAL A 134 4.50 -16.19 2.23
C VAL A 134 3.39 -15.90 1.22
N VAL A 135 2.19 -16.42 1.47
CA VAL A 135 1.01 -16.18 0.61
C VAL A 135 0.70 -14.68 0.57
N SER A 136 0.85 -14.08 -0.61
CA SER A 136 0.55 -12.67 -0.85
C SER A 136 -0.91 -12.44 -1.22
N TYR A 137 -1.34 -11.19 -1.20
CA TYR A 137 -2.67 -10.77 -1.60
C TYR A 137 -2.90 -11.05 -3.08
N VAL A 138 -1.92 -10.73 -3.93
CA VAL A 138 -1.98 -11.03 -5.36
C VAL A 138 -2.15 -12.54 -5.58
N ASP A 139 -1.49 -13.40 -4.80
CA ASP A 139 -1.71 -14.85 -4.91
C ASP A 139 -3.18 -15.22 -4.65
N THR A 140 -3.80 -14.61 -3.64
CA THR A 140 -5.21 -14.85 -3.34
C THR A 140 -6.15 -14.28 -4.41
N LEU A 141 -5.81 -13.15 -5.03
CA LEU A 141 -6.58 -12.58 -6.13
C LEU A 141 -6.49 -13.41 -7.42
N LEU A 142 -5.32 -13.99 -7.70
CA LEU A 142 -5.09 -14.86 -8.87
C LEU A 142 -5.83 -16.20 -8.77
N GLU A 143 -6.07 -16.68 -7.54
CA GLU A 143 -6.85 -17.89 -7.24
C GLU A 143 -8.35 -17.61 -7.12
N LEU A 144 -8.75 -16.35 -6.98
CA LEU A 144 -10.15 -15.98 -6.77
C LEU A 144 -10.94 -16.16 -8.07
N GLU A 145 -12.01 -16.94 -7.98
CA GLU A 145 -13.05 -17.02 -9.00
C GLU A 145 -14.31 -16.36 -8.47
N LEU A 146 -14.88 -15.45 -9.27
CA LEU A 146 -16.12 -14.77 -8.92
C LEU A 146 -17.27 -15.79 -8.93
N PRO A 147 -18.01 -15.96 -7.82
CA PRO A 147 -18.98 -17.04 -7.68
C PRO A 147 -20.15 -16.91 -8.67
N GLU A 148 -20.55 -15.68 -9.02
CA GLU A 148 -21.66 -15.42 -9.92
C GLU A 148 -21.25 -15.45 -11.41
N GLU A 149 -20.14 -14.79 -11.74
CA GLU A 149 -19.67 -14.64 -13.13
C GLU A 149 -18.78 -15.81 -13.60
N LYS A 150 -18.36 -16.70 -12.67
CA LYS A 150 -17.47 -17.86 -12.91
C LYS A 150 -16.22 -17.51 -13.72
N ARG A 151 -15.69 -16.30 -13.51
CA ARG A 151 -14.47 -15.80 -14.14
C ARG A 151 -13.46 -15.37 -13.09
N LYS A 152 -12.20 -15.26 -13.53
CA LYS A 152 -11.13 -14.64 -12.75
C LYS A 152 -11.18 -13.12 -12.87
N LEU A 153 -10.50 -12.45 -11.94
CA LEU A 153 -10.32 -11.00 -11.97
C LEU A 153 -9.49 -10.56 -13.18
N SER A 154 -9.85 -9.42 -13.78
CA SER A 154 -9.04 -8.76 -14.80
C SER A 154 -7.80 -8.10 -14.18
N GLU A 155 -6.81 -7.78 -15.02
CA GLU A 155 -5.63 -7.06 -14.55
C GLU A 155 -5.99 -5.69 -13.93
N ASP A 156 -6.94 -4.96 -14.53
CA ASP A 156 -7.40 -3.65 -14.05
C ASP A 156 -8.12 -3.75 -12.69
N GLU A 157 -8.90 -4.82 -12.49
CA GLU A 157 -9.55 -5.13 -11.22
C GLU A 157 -8.51 -5.45 -10.15
N MET A 158 -7.49 -6.26 -10.48
CA MET A 158 -6.39 -6.57 -9.55
C MET A 158 -5.57 -5.33 -9.19
N VAL A 159 -5.26 -4.46 -10.15
CA VAL A 159 -4.57 -3.17 -9.91
C VAL A 159 -5.40 -2.30 -8.97
N THR A 160 -6.72 -2.27 -9.15
CA THR A 160 -7.62 -1.49 -8.30
C THR A 160 -7.65 -2.03 -6.88
N LEU A 161 -7.80 -3.36 -6.69
CA LEU A 161 -7.83 -4.01 -5.38
C LEU A 161 -6.48 -3.89 -4.65
N CYS A 162 -5.36 -4.07 -5.34
CA CYS A 162 -4.02 -3.90 -4.75
C CYS A 162 -3.81 -2.46 -4.26
N SER A 163 -4.23 -1.46 -5.04
CA SER A 163 -4.13 -0.07 -4.64
C SER A 163 -5.04 0.27 -3.46
N GLU A 164 -6.27 -0.24 -3.45
CA GLU A 164 -7.18 -0.07 -2.31
C GLU A 164 -6.55 -0.64 -1.03
N PHE A 165 -6.03 -1.87 -1.11
CA PHE A 165 -5.38 -2.55 0.00
C PHE A 165 -4.19 -1.75 0.57
N LEU A 166 -3.33 -1.24 -0.31
CA LEU A 166 -2.17 -0.44 0.09
C LEU A 166 -2.58 0.87 0.76
N ASN A 167 -3.53 1.61 0.18
CA ASN A 167 -3.94 2.91 0.68
C ASN A 167 -4.74 2.80 1.99
N ALA A 168 -5.77 1.96 2.00
CA ALA A 168 -6.65 1.80 3.16
C ALA A 168 -5.88 1.31 4.40
N GLY A 169 -4.89 0.43 4.19
CA GLY A 169 -4.03 -0.07 5.27
C GLY A 169 -2.96 0.93 5.73
N ALA A 170 -2.27 1.61 4.81
CA ALA A 170 -1.12 2.44 5.15
C ALA A 170 -1.52 3.75 5.82
N ASP A 171 -2.50 4.46 5.27
CA ASP A 171 -2.88 5.80 5.74
C ASP A 171 -3.50 5.76 7.14
N THR A 172 -4.44 4.84 7.35
CA THR A 172 -5.16 4.71 8.63
C THR A 172 -4.22 4.26 9.75
N THR A 173 -3.40 3.23 9.50
CA THR A 173 -2.47 2.69 10.49
C THR A 173 -1.35 3.69 10.81
N SER A 174 -0.80 4.36 9.80
CA SER A 174 0.22 5.38 10.03
C SER A 174 -0.34 6.58 10.81
N THR A 175 -1.57 7.00 10.53
CA THR A 175 -2.26 8.04 11.30
C THR A 175 -2.48 7.61 12.75
N ALA A 176 -2.90 6.36 12.99
CA ALA A 176 -3.03 5.82 14.34
C ALA A 176 -1.69 5.85 15.10
N LEU A 177 -0.58 5.45 14.46
CA LEU A 177 0.76 5.52 15.06
C LEU A 177 1.18 6.95 15.39
N GLN A 178 0.86 7.91 14.53
CA GLN A 178 1.13 9.33 14.78
C GLN A 178 0.37 9.82 16.04
N TRP A 179 -0.91 9.49 16.15
CA TRP A 179 -1.70 9.84 17.33
C TRP A 179 -1.21 9.13 18.59
N ILE A 180 -0.82 7.86 18.50
CA ILE A 180 -0.23 7.14 19.62
C ILE A 180 1.03 7.87 20.10
N MET A 181 1.96 8.17 19.19
CA MET A 181 3.20 8.88 19.53
C MET A 181 2.93 10.26 20.15
N ALA A 182 1.99 11.03 19.58
CA ALA A 182 1.61 12.33 20.12
C ALA A 182 1.03 12.23 21.54
N ASN A 183 0.21 11.21 21.81
CA ASN A 183 -0.33 10.96 23.15
C ASN A 183 0.77 10.49 24.13
N LEU A 184 1.71 9.66 23.70
CA LEU A 184 2.83 9.24 24.56
C LEU A 184 3.70 10.42 24.98
N VAL A 185 4.03 11.32 24.05
CA VAL A 185 4.79 12.54 24.34
C VAL A 185 4.01 13.50 25.26
N LYS A 186 2.69 13.60 25.07
CA LYS A 186 1.83 14.47 25.88
C LYS A 186 1.56 13.92 27.30
N TYR A 187 1.55 12.60 27.47
CA TYR A 187 1.21 11.93 28.74
C TYR A 187 2.36 11.03 29.24
N PRO A 188 3.40 11.60 29.90
CA PRO A 188 4.56 10.84 30.38
C PRO A 188 4.24 9.72 31.37
N ASP A 189 3.15 9.83 32.14
CA ASP A 189 2.69 8.76 33.05
C ASP A 189 2.24 7.51 32.29
N VAL A 190 1.63 7.68 31.11
CA VAL A 190 1.23 6.57 30.25
C VAL A 190 2.46 5.96 29.59
N GLN A 191 3.40 6.79 29.11
CA GLN A 191 4.65 6.32 28.52
C GLN A 191 5.46 5.46 29.52
N ARG A 192 5.57 5.89 30.78
CA ARG A 192 6.26 5.14 31.85
C ARG A 192 5.62 3.80 32.21
N ARG A 193 4.37 3.54 31.82
CA ARG A 193 3.71 2.24 32.05
C ARG A 193 3.95 1.24 30.94
N ILE A 194 4.36 1.71 29.76
CA ILE A 194 4.53 0.90 28.54
C ILE A 194 6.00 0.50 28.36
N VAL A 195 6.92 1.33 28.87
CA VAL A 195 8.38 1.08 28.94
C VAL A 195 8.71 0.36 30.24
#